data_AF-A0AB73AF89-F1
#
_entry.id   AF-A0AB73AF89-F1
#
_cell.length_a   1.000
_cell.length_b   1.000
_cell.length_c   1.000
_cell.angle_alpha   90.00
_cell.angle_beta   90.00
_cell.angle_gamma   90.00
#
_symmetry.space_group_name_H-M   'P 1'
#
loop_
_entity.id
_entity.type
_entity.pdbx_description
1 polymer ?
#
loop_
_entity_poly.entity_id
_entity_poly.type
_entity_poly.pdbx_seq_one_letter_code
_entity_poly.pdbx_strand_id
1 'polypeptide(L)'
;IVDLKLCNRTKELIKLANKGQDYEHLADEIDELRDKRQLLLVEDASLSGENERINELIEFIRKNKFRTLEYDDKLVRKIIQSVTVYEEHFVISFKSGIEMEI
;
A
#
# COMPACT_ATOMS: atom_id res chain seq x y z
N ILE A 1 3.76 21.54 3.91
CA ILE A 1 4.83 22.57 3.67
C ILE A 1 4.35 23.67 2.71
N VAL A 2 3.75 23.31 1.57
CA VAL A 2 3.24 24.29 0.57
C VAL A 2 2.16 25.21 1.17
N ASP A 3 1.16 24.67 1.87
CA ASP A 3 0.10 25.51 2.49
C ASP A 3 0.62 26.51 3.52
N LEU A 4 1.66 26.12 4.27
CA LEU A 4 2.25 26.97 5.30
C LEU A 4 3.00 28.16 4.67
N LYS A 5 3.70 27.92 3.56
CA LYS A 5 4.32 28.97 2.74
C LYS A 5 3.26 29.87 2.10
N LEU A 6 2.23 29.29 1.50
CA LEU A 6 1.12 30.02 0.87
C LEU A 6 0.44 30.97 1.88
N CYS A 7 0.15 30.49 3.09
CA CYS A 7 -0.43 31.29 4.17
C CYS A 7 0.46 32.46 4.58
N ASN A 8 1.77 32.23 4.72
CA ASN A 8 2.72 33.29 5.08
C ASN A 8 2.86 34.35 3.99
N ARG A 9 3.00 33.95 2.72
CA ARG A 9 3.11 34.87 1.58
C ARG A 9 1.84 35.71 1.39
N THR A 10 0.66 35.10 1.55
CA THR A 10 -0.62 35.84 1.49
C THR A 10 -0.73 36.89 2.60
N LYS A 11 -0.26 36.58 3.81
CA LYS A 11 -0.22 37.55 4.92
C LYS A 11 0.77 38.69 4.66
N GLU A 12 1.92 38.40 4.05
CA GLU A 12 2.89 39.43 3.64
C GLU A 12 2.31 40.34 2.56
N LEU A 13 1.58 39.78 1.58
CA LEU A 13 0.96 40.55 0.51
C LEU A 13 -0.07 41.53 1.07
N ILE A 14 -0.95 41.07 1.97
CA ILE A 14 -1.93 41.94 2.64
C ILE A 14 -1.23 43.09 3.39
N LYS A 15 -0.08 42.82 4.03
CA LYS A 15 0.70 43.86 4.71
C LYS A 15 1.31 44.88 3.74
N LEU A 16 1.82 44.45 2.58
CA LEU A 16 2.39 45.35 1.57
C LEU A 16 1.31 46.18 0.87
N ALA A 17 0.19 45.56 0.51
CA ALA A 17 -0.97 46.24 -0.06
C ALA A 17 -1.53 47.31 0.88
N ASN A 18 -1.65 47.01 2.17
CA ASN A 18 -2.08 47.98 3.19
C ASN A 18 -1.09 49.15 3.36
N LYS A 19 0.18 48.96 3.00
CA LYS A 19 1.21 50.01 3.02
C LYS A 19 1.35 50.75 1.68
N GLY A 20 0.56 50.39 0.67
CA GLY A 20 0.66 50.94 -0.70
C GLY A 20 2.00 50.64 -1.38
N GLN A 21 2.71 49.59 -0.94
CA GLN A 21 3.98 49.17 -1.53
C GLN A 21 3.72 48.20 -2.68
N ASP A 22 4.65 48.14 -3.62
CA ASP A 22 4.62 47.16 -4.70
C ASP A 22 4.69 45.73 -4.14
N TYR A 23 3.84 44.86 -4.67
CA TYR A 23 3.68 43.46 -4.27
C TYR A 23 3.58 42.53 -5.47
N GLU A 24 3.87 42.99 -6.69
CA GLU A 24 3.68 42.22 -7.94
C GLU A 24 4.45 40.90 -7.91
N HIS A 25 5.74 40.93 -7.57
CA HIS A 25 6.56 39.72 -7.39
C HIS A 25 6.02 38.76 -6.32
N LEU A 26 5.36 39.28 -5.30
CA LEU A 26 4.78 38.45 -4.24
C LEU A 26 3.46 37.81 -4.68
N ALA A 27 2.72 38.46 -5.57
CA ALA A 27 1.53 37.89 -6.20
C ALA A 27 1.92 36.73 -7.13
N ASP A 28 2.96 36.91 -7.95
CA ASP A 28 3.48 35.86 -8.83
C ASP A 28 3.93 34.62 -8.02
N GLU A 29 4.66 34.82 -6.91
CA GLU A 29 5.10 33.71 -6.04
C GLU A 29 3.91 32.97 -5.41
N ILE A 30 2.81 33.68 -5.09
CA ILE A 30 1.58 33.07 -4.57
C ILE A 30 0.88 32.22 -5.63
N ASP A 31 0.84 32.69 -6.87
CA ASP A 31 0.22 31.95 -7.97
C ASP A 31 1.03 30.70 -8.33
N GLU A 32 2.37 30.79 -8.37
CA GLU A 32 3.23 29.61 -8.52
C GLU A 32 3.02 28.58 -7.39
N LEU A 33 2.86 29.05 -6.15
CA LEU A 33 2.60 28.17 -5.00
C LEU A 33 1.22 27.51 -5.08
N ARG A 34 0.21 28.19 -5.65
CA ARG A 34 -1.12 27.61 -5.89
C ARG A 34 -1.07 26.53 -6.95
N ASP A 35 -0.38 26.77 -8.05
CA ASP A 35 -0.20 25.80 -9.13
C ASP A 35 0.52 24.55 -8.62
N LYS A 36 1.58 24.74 -7.83
CA LYS A 36 2.30 23.65 -7.18
C LYS A 36 1.40 22.86 -6.22
N ARG A 37 0.54 23.54 -5.45
CA ARG A 37 -0.42 22.85 -4.58
C ARG A 37 -1.40 22.01 -5.39
N GLN A 38 -1.93 22.57 -6.47
CA GLN A 38 -2.89 21.88 -7.32
C GLN A 38 -2.28 20.64 -7.96
N LEU A 39 -1.04 20.72 -8.44
CA LEU A 39 -0.32 19.57 -8.99
C LEU A 39 -0.18 18.44 -7.96
N LEU A 40 0.25 18.77 -6.74
CA LEU A 40 0.40 17.79 -5.66
C LEU A 40 -0.93 17.14 -5.26
N LEU A 41 -2.03 17.90 -5.24
CA LEU A 41 -3.36 17.37 -4.95
C LEU A 41 -3.83 16.39 -6.03
N VAL A 42 -3.55 16.67 -7.31
CA VAL A 42 -3.88 15.78 -8.42
C VAL A 42 -3.03 14.50 -8.34
N GLU A 43 -1.74 14.63 -8.05
CA GLU A 43 -0.84 13.48 -7.87
C GLU A 43 -1.27 12.59 -6.70
N ASP A 44 -1.57 13.19 -5.55
CA ASP A 44 -2.04 12.48 -4.35
C ASP A 44 -3.38 11.79 -4.59
N ALA A 45 -4.35 12.47 -5.23
CA ALA A 45 -5.61 11.87 -5.64
C ALA A 45 -5.40 10.68 -6.59
N SER A 46 -4.46 10.78 -7.52
CA SER A 46 -4.12 9.71 -8.47
C SER A 46 -3.51 8.50 -7.78
N LEU A 47 -2.70 8.71 -6.73
CA LEU A 47 -2.03 7.64 -5.98
C LEU A 47 -2.92 7.03 -4.87
N SER A 48 -3.92 7.78 -4.40
CA SER A 48 -4.79 7.37 -3.28
C SER A 48 -5.53 6.06 -3.55
N GLY A 49 -6.14 5.91 -4.73
CA GLY A 49 -6.93 4.72 -5.07
C GLY A 49 -6.08 3.46 -5.25
N GLU A 50 -4.87 3.58 -5.79
CA GLU A 50 -3.94 2.45 -5.91
C GLU A 50 -3.39 2.03 -4.54
N ASN A 51 -3.08 3.00 -3.67
CA ASN A 51 -2.68 2.72 -2.28
C ASN A 51 -3.82 2.08 -1.48
N GLU A 52 -5.07 2.50 -1.71
CA GLU A 52 -6.24 1.89 -1.07
C GLU A 52 -6.37 0.42 -1.48
N ARG A 53 -6.28 0.11 -2.78
CA ARG A 53 -6.26 -1.28 -3.28
C ARG A 53 -5.12 -2.12 -2.70
N ILE A 54 -3.91 -1.57 -2.63
CA ILE A 54 -2.76 -2.26 -2.04
C ILE A 54 -3.02 -2.59 -0.57
N ASN A 55 -3.58 -1.64 0.19
CA ASN A 55 -3.92 -1.85 1.59
C ASN A 55 -5.04 -2.89 1.76
N GLU A 56 -6.06 -2.86 0.92
CA GLU A 56 -7.10 -3.90 0.89
C GLU A 56 -6.52 -5.29 0.63
N LEU A 57 -5.60 -5.41 -0.32
CA LEU A 57 -4.89 -6.67 -0.62
C LEU A 57 -4.03 -7.15 0.55
N ILE A 58 -3.30 -6.24 1.21
CA ILE A 58 -2.50 -6.56 2.40
C ILE A 58 -3.41 -7.06 3.53
N GLU A 59 -4.53 -6.38 3.79
CA GLU A 59 -5.49 -6.79 4.81
C GLU A 59 -6.18 -8.11 4.47
N PHE A 60 -6.52 -8.34 3.20
CA PHE A 60 -7.04 -9.62 2.72
C PHE A 60 -6.04 -10.75 2.97
N ILE A 61 -4.76 -10.56 2.61
CA ILE A 61 -3.72 -11.56 2.86
C ILE A 61 -3.56 -11.79 4.35
N ARG A 62 -3.45 -10.75 5.18
CA ARG A 62 -3.32 -10.89 6.65
C ARG A 62 -4.49 -11.66 7.25
N LYS A 63 -5.72 -11.33 6.85
CA LYS A 63 -6.94 -12.00 7.31
C LYS A 63 -6.98 -13.48 6.93
N ASN A 64 -6.46 -13.84 5.74
CA ASN A 64 -6.46 -15.23 5.26
C ASN A 64 -5.18 -16.00 5.65
N LYS A 65 -4.08 -15.34 6.01
CA LYS A 65 -2.83 -15.99 6.44
C LYS A 65 -3.01 -16.83 7.71
N PHE A 66 -4.07 -16.55 8.47
CA PHE A 66 -4.49 -17.28 9.66
C PHE A 66 -5.82 -18.02 9.49
N ARG A 67 -6.34 -18.19 8.26
CA ARG A 67 -7.32 -19.26 8.00
C ARG A 67 -6.57 -20.57 8.08
N THR A 68 -6.39 -20.99 9.32
CA THR A 68 -6.09 -22.31 9.83
C THR A 68 -5.70 -23.30 8.73
N LEU A 69 -4.40 -23.62 8.67
CA LEU A 69 -3.93 -24.94 8.27
C LEU A 69 -4.43 -25.97 9.30
N GLU A 70 -5.74 -26.01 9.54
CA GLU A 70 -6.35 -27.17 10.15
C GLU A 70 -6.18 -28.32 9.17
N TYR A 71 -5.75 -29.46 9.70
CA TYR A 71 -5.61 -30.67 8.93
C TYR A 71 -6.96 -31.01 8.28
N ASP A 72 -7.06 -30.83 6.96
CA ASP A 72 -8.20 -31.28 6.18
C ASP A 72 -7.88 -32.67 5.63
N ASP A 73 -8.46 -33.69 6.26
CA ASP A 73 -8.30 -35.09 5.87
C ASP A 73 -8.67 -35.36 4.40
N LYS A 74 -9.70 -34.68 3.87
CA LYS A 74 -10.12 -34.85 2.48
C LYS A 74 -9.10 -34.23 1.53
N LEU A 75 -8.50 -33.10 1.89
CA LEU A 75 -7.46 -32.46 1.09
C LEU A 75 -6.16 -33.26 1.12
N VAL A 76 -5.76 -33.76 2.29
CA VAL A 76 -4.56 -34.58 2.47
C VAL A 76 -4.65 -35.88 1.67
N ARG A 77 -5.79 -36.58 1.71
CA ARG A 77 -6.02 -37.76 0.85
C ARG A 77 -5.96 -37.44 -0.65
N LYS A 78 -6.32 -36.23 -1.07
CA LYS A 78 -6.25 -35.84 -2.48
C LYS A 78 -4.83 -35.63 -2.97
N ILE A 79 -3.90 -35.20 -2.12
CA ILE A 79 -2.50 -34.91 -2.49
C ILE A 79 -1.57 -36.12 -2.34
N ILE A 80 -1.93 -37.09 -1.50
CA ILE A 80 -1.17 -38.35 -1.36
C ILE A 80 -1.38 -39.21 -2.63
N GLN A 81 -0.28 -39.74 -3.16
CA GLN A 81 -0.27 -40.74 -4.23
C GLN A 81 -0.29 -42.15 -3.66
N SER A 82 0.58 -42.44 -2.69
CA SER A 82 0.69 -43.74 -2.02
C SER A 82 1.35 -43.61 -0.65
N VAL A 83 1.09 -44.59 0.22
CA VAL A 83 1.82 -44.80 1.48
C VAL A 83 2.40 -46.20 1.45
N THR A 84 3.73 -46.30 1.52
CA THR A 84 4.46 -47.58 1.53
C THR A 84 4.97 -47.84 2.94
N VAL A 85 4.61 -48.98 3.52
CA VAL A 85 4.96 -49.34 4.90
C VAL A 85 6.12 -50.33 4.88
N TYR A 86 7.16 -50.03 5.65
CA TYR A 86 8.31 -50.88 5.91
C TYR A 86 8.31 -51.32 7.38
N GLU A 87 9.29 -52.14 7.77
CA GLU A 87 9.35 -52.70 9.12
C GLU A 87 9.60 -51.64 10.20
N GLU A 88 10.41 -50.61 9.90
CA GLU A 88 10.80 -49.57 10.87
C GLU A 88 10.27 -48.16 10.54
N HIS A 89 9.77 -47.95 9.33
CA HIS A 89 9.37 -46.62 8.84
C HIS A 89 8.25 -46.73 7.79
N PHE A 90 7.72 -45.58 7.36
CA PHE A 90 6.86 -45.52 6.18
C PHE A 90 7.24 -44.35 5.28
N VAL A 91 6.99 -44.53 3.98
CA VAL A 91 7.23 -43.51 2.96
C VAL A 91 5.89 -43.03 2.42
N ILE A 92 5.64 -41.72 2.53
CA ILE A 92 4.51 -41.05 1.89
C ILE A 92 5.01 -40.46 0.57
N SER A 93 4.43 -40.93 -0.54
CA SER A 93 4.65 -40.32 -1.86
C SER A 93 3.49 -39.38 -2.18
N PHE A 94 3.80 -38.13 -2.50
CA PHE A 94 2.82 -37.12 -2.91
C PHE A 94 2.68 -37.09 -4.44
N LYS A 95 1.51 -36.68 -4.94
CA LYS A 95 1.26 -36.51 -6.38
C LYS A 95 2.17 -35.47 -7.05
N SER A 96 2.76 -34.57 -6.27
CA SER A 96 3.78 -33.62 -6.72
C SER A 96 5.13 -34.27 -7.02
N GLY A 97 5.32 -35.56 -6.70
CA GLY A 97 6.60 -36.25 -6.80
C GLY A 97 7.52 -36.06 -5.59
N ILE A 98 7.04 -35.37 -4.53
CA ILE A 98 7.75 -35.27 -3.25
C ILE A 98 7.58 -36.58 -2.49
N GLU A 99 8.64 -37.06 -1.86
CA GLU A 99 8.62 -38.21 -0.95
C GLU A 99 9.05 -37.78 0.45
N MET A 100 8.37 -38.33 1.46
CA MET A 100 8.70 -38.11 2.87
C MET A 100 8.78 -39.44 3.59
N GLU A 101 9.86 -39.67 4.31
CA GLU A 101 10.07 -40.79 5.22
C GLU A 101 9.77 -40.34 6.66
N ILE A 102 9.01 -41.16 7.39
CA ILE A 102 8.67 -40.95 8.80
C ILE A 102 8.97 -42.21 9.59
#